data_AF-A0A6V7L213-F1
#
_entry.id   AF-A0A6V7L213-F1
#
_cell.length_a   1.000
_cell.length_b   1.000
_cell.length_c   1.000
_cell.angle_alpha   90.00
_cell.angle_beta   90.00
_cell.angle_gamma   90.00
#
_symmetry.space_group_name_H-M   'P 1'
#
loop_
_entity.id
_entity.type
_entity.pdbx_description
1 polymer ?
#
loop_
_entity_poly.entity_id
_entity_poly.type
_entity_poly.pdbx_seq_one_letter_code
_entity_poly.pdbx_strand_id
1 'polypeptide(L)' 'YDARHRPGKARLLSEPRQWGSRATFKVGPPAQLMVTELRPTDEGTYRCRVDFANSPTRSAKVNLTIIREY' A
#
# COMPACT_ATOMS: atom_id res chain seq x y z
N TYR A 1 3.02 -6.52 1.41
CA TYR A 1 4.12 -7.45 1.77
C TYR A 1 3.60 -8.86 1.58
N ASP A 2 4.22 -9.67 0.71
CA ASP A 2 3.77 -11.05 0.45
C ASP A 2 4.90 -12.05 0.67
N ALA A 3 4.83 -12.83 1.75
CA ALA A 3 5.78 -13.89 2.07
C ALA A 3 5.30 -15.29 1.64
N ARG A 4 4.13 -15.39 0.99
CA ARG A 4 3.66 -16.68 0.46
C ARG A 4 4.63 -17.14 -0.62
N HIS A 5 4.90 -18.44 -0.65
CA HIS A 5 5.88 -19.09 -1.53
C HIS A 5 7.37 -18.77 -1.27
N ARG A 6 7.73 -17.76 -0.45
CA ARG A 6 9.14 -17.42 -0.15
C ARG A 6 9.33 -16.89 1.29
N PRO A 7 9.41 -17.76 2.30
CA PRO A 7 9.78 -17.34 3.65
C PRO A 7 11.16 -16.64 3.62
N GLY A 8 11.23 -15.40 4.12
CA GLY A 8 12.46 -14.60 4.17
C GLY A 8 12.72 -13.67 2.98
N LYS A 9 12.00 -13.80 1.85
CA LYS A 9 12.08 -12.88 0.69
C LYS A 9 10.69 -12.47 0.24
N ALA A 10 10.04 -11.65 1.05
CA ALA A 10 8.70 -11.17 0.72
C ALA A 10 8.74 -10.13 -0.40
N ARG A 11 7.75 -10.20 -1.29
CA ARG A 11 7.61 -9.23 -2.37
C ARG A 11 6.99 -7.93 -1.84
N LEU A 12 7.69 -6.82 -2.06
CA LEU A 12 7.27 -5.48 -1.65
C LEU A 12 6.60 -4.77 -2.83
N LEU A 13 5.38 -5.18 -3.15
CA LEU A 13 4.57 -4.46 -4.13
C LEU A 13 3.66 -3.48 -3.41
N SER A 14 3.83 -2.19 -3.67
CA SER A 14 2.68 -1.31 -3.87
C SER A 14 2.02 -1.69 -5.20
N GLU A 15 0.72 -1.50 -5.38
CA GLU A 15 0.07 -1.66 -6.69
C GLU A 15 0.70 -0.62 -7.65
N PRO A 16 1.60 -1.01 -8.59
CA PRO A 16 2.37 -0.03 -9.36
C PRO A 16 1.48 0.78 -10.31
N ARG A 17 0.29 0.23 -10.59
CA ARG A 17 -0.60 0.68 -11.66
C ARG A 17 -1.37 1.95 -11.32
N GLN A 18 -1.55 2.28 -10.03
CA GLN A 18 -2.37 3.44 -9.69
C GLN A 18 -1.58 4.75 -9.73
N TRP A 19 -0.33 4.75 -9.23
CA TRP A 19 0.36 6.01 -8.91
C TRP A 19 1.66 6.23 -9.69
N GLY A 20 2.12 5.26 -10.48
CA GLY A 20 3.37 5.38 -11.24
C GLY A 20 4.57 5.68 -10.33
N SER A 21 5.36 6.69 -10.68
CA SER A 21 6.52 7.14 -9.90
C SER A 21 6.17 7.98 -8.65
N ARG A 22 4.91 8.37 -8.46
CA ARG A 22 4.45 9.23 -7.35
C ARG A 22 4.29 8.48 -6.02
N ALA A 23 4.68 7.21 -5.97
CA ALA A 23 4.45 6.31 -4.86
C ALA A 23 5.72 5.63 -4.42
N THR A 24 6.02 5.67 -3.13
CA THR A 24 7.08 4.85 -2.54
C THR A 24 6.54 4.10 -1.34
N PHE A 25 6.80 2.78 -1.30
CA PHE A 25 6.46 1.95 -0.15
C PHE A 25 7.72 1.70 0.70
N LYS A 26 7.66 2.10 1.97
CA LYS A 26 8.73 1.86 2.96
C LYS A 26 8.32 0.75 3.91
N VAL A 27 9.20 -0.24 4.03
CA VAL A 27 9.03 -1.35 4.98
C VAL A 27 9.63 -0.94 6.32
N GLY A 28 8.85 -1.10 7.39
CA GLY A 28 9.26 -0.84 8.76
C GLY A 28 8.09 -1.07 9.71
N PRO A 29 8.29 -0.97 11.02
CA PRO A 29 7.21 -0.82 12.00
C PRO A 29 7.01 0.67 12.36
N PRO A 30 5.95 1.35 11.88
CA PRO A 30 4.91 0.87 10.94
C PRO A 30 5.36 0.94 9.47
N ALA A 31 4.72 0.13 8.62
CA ALA A 31 4.97 0.16 7.19
C ALA A 31 4.22 1.36 6.59
N GLN A 32 4.85 2.07 5.65
CA GLN A 32 4.35 3.35 5.15
C GLN A 32 4.24 3.36 3.64
N LEU A 33 3.13 3.89 3.14
CA LEU A 33 2.93 4.23 1.74
C LEU A 33 2.98 5.76 1.62
N MET A 34 4.01 6.28 0.96
CA MET A 34 4.18 7.71 0.71
C MET A 34 3.71 8.03 -0.71
N VAL A 35 2.84 9.04 -0.82
CA VAL A 35 2.29 9.55 -2.08
C VAL A 35 2.69 11.00 -2.25
N THR A 36 3.19 11.36 -3.42
CA THR A 36 3.46 12.75 -3.80
C THR A 36 2.47 13.20 -4.85
N GLU A 37 2.22 14.52 -4.92
CA GLU A 37 1.34 15.12 -5.94
C GLU A 37 -0.02 14.40 -6.02
N LEU A 38 -0.76 14.40 -4.90
CA LEU A 38 -2.10 13.81 -4.83
C LEU A 38 -3.04 14.47 -5.85
N ARG A 39 -3.81 13.64 -6.54
CA ARG A 39 -4.77 14.05 -7.56
C ARG A 39 -6.19 13.68 -7.13
N PRO A 40 -7.22 14.38 -7.64
CA PRO A 40 -8.62 14.01 -7.44
C PRO A 40 -8.93 12.53 -7.72
N THR A 41 -8.27 11.95 -8.72
CA THR A 41 -8.43 10.53 -9.11
C THR A 41 -7.78 9.55 -8.15
N ASP A 42 -6.97 10.02 -7.20
CA ASP A 42 -6.36 9.17 -6.16
C ASP A 42 -7.32 8.95 -4.98
N GLU A 43 -8.48 9.62 -4.94
CA GLU A 43 -9.52 9.37 -3.92
C GLU A 43 -10.03 7.91 -3.99
N GLY A 44 -10.20 7.28 -2.82
CA GLY A 44 -10.75 5.93 -2.74
C GLY A 44 -10.37 5.16 -1.48
N THR A 45 -10.78 3.89 -1.43
CA THR A 45 -10.43 2.97 -0.34
C THR A 45 -9.17 2.19 -0.68
N TYR A 46 -8.14 2.38 0.14
CA TYR A 46 -6.86 1.69 0.05
C TYR A 46 -6.80 0.53 1.03
N ARG A 47 -6.05 -0.53 0.68
CA ARG A 47 -5.84 -1.69 1.54
C ARG A 47 -4.36 -1.94 1.77
N CYS A 48 -3.92 -1.83 3.02
CA CYS A 48 -2.63 -2.39 3.42
C CYS A 48 -2.80 -3.89 3.61
N ARG A 49 -1.91 -4.69 2.99
CA ARG A 49 -1.98 -6.17 3.01
C ARG A 49 -0.63 -6.77 3.40
N VAL A 50 -0.66 -7.67 4.37
CA VAL A 50 0.46 -8.50 4.81
C VAL A 50 0.06 -9.96 4.69
N ASP A 51 0.66 -10.66 3.73
CA ASP A 51 0.50 -12.10 3.60
C ASP A 51 1.65 -12.83 4.28
N PHE A 52 1.31 -13.65 5.26
CA PHE A 52 2.26 -14.50 5.97
C PHE A 52 2.37 -15.86 5.28
N ALA A 53 3.51 -16.54 5.46
CA ALA A 53 3.70 -17.87 4.89
C ALA A 53 2.74 -18.91 5.51
N ASN A 54 2.60 -18.88 6.85
CA ASN A 54 1.89 -19.91 7.62
C ASN A 54 0.74 -19.32 8.47
N SER A 55 0.30 -18.11 8.16
CA SER A 55 -0.76 -17.44 8.94
C SER A 55 -1.70 -16.67 8.03
N PRO A 56 -2.95 -16.42 8.46
CA PRO A 56 -3.90 -15.66 7.67
C PRO A 56 -3.37 -14.29 7.28
N THR A 57 -3.73 -13.83 6.08
CA THR A 57 -3.46 -12.47 5.62
C THR A 57 -4.05 -11.46 6.60
N ARG A 58 -3.23 -10.51 7.06
CA ARG A 58 -3.71 -9.33 7.78
C ARG A 58 -3.91 -8.20 6.79
N SER A 59 -5.02 -7.47 6.93
CA SER A 59 -5.26 -6.29 6.12
C SER A 59 -5.95 -5.18 6.90
N ALA A 60 -5.58 -3.95 6.60
CA ALA A 60 -6.25 -2.74 7.08
C ALA A 60 -6.78 -1.95 5.89
N LYS A 61 -7.98 -1.39 6.02
CA LYS A 61 -8.57 -0.49 5.03
C LYS A 61 -8.43 0.95 5.52
N VAL A 62 -8.11 1.85 4.60
CA VAL A 62 -8.00 3.29 4.85
C VAL A 62 -8.73 4.01 3.72
N ASN A 63 -9.55 5.00 4.04
CA ASN A 63 -10.17 5.86 3.05
C ASN A 63 -9.30 7.10 2.85
N LEU A 64 -8.90 7.36 1.60
CA LEU A 64 -8.24 8.59 1.20
C LEU A 64 -9.30 9.48 0.55
N THR A 65 -9.63 10.59 1.20
CA THR A 65 -10.50 11.64 0.65
C THR A 65 -9.63 12.82 0.26
N ILE A 66 -9.83 13.35 -0.95
CA ILE A 66 -9.08 14.52 -1.44
C ILE A 66 -9.96 15.74 -1.28
N ILE A 67 -9.65 16.56 -0.28
CA ILE A 67 -10.33 17.84 -0.05
C ILE A 67 -9.85 18.81 -1.12
N ARG A 68 -10.80 19.44 -1.84
CA ARG A 68 -10.53 20.47 -2.84
C ARG A 68 -11.04 21.79 -2.29
N GLU A 69 -10.25 22.84 -2.43
CA GLU A 69 -10.77 24.21 -2.29
C GLU A 69 -11.38 24.61 -3.63
N TYR A 70 -12.58 25.19 -3.58
CA TYR A 70 -13.29 25.76 -4.72
C TYR A 70 -13.02 27.26 -4.81
#